data_AF-F4YYH9-F1
#
_entry.id   AF-F4YYH9-F1
#
_cell.length_a   1.000
_cell.length_b   1.000
_cell.length_c   1.000
_cell.angle_alpha   90.00
_cell.angle_beta   90.00
_cell.angle_gamma   90.00
#
_symmetry.space_group_name_H-M   'P 1'
#
loop_
_entity.id
_entity.type
_entity.pdbx_description
1 polymer ?
#
loop_
_entity_poly.entity_id
_entity_poly.type
_entity_poly.pdbx_seq_one_letter_code
_entity_poly.pdbx_strand_id
1 'polypeptide(L)'
;KKTLDELRKEMRTEREKVLSTIMDSDGPYTILQLIDYLRIVNTDLLLKVDPDMVKKAGEKVKKYLESIGITGDSVEVSLDKLMTKVYDITRGTVTKPKDSTDSESLTSLLLKFSEELKTEQEHHGKKEESRKLFETMGEKFEKLVEKLHDVAKDFLT
;
A
#
# COMPACT_ATOMS: atom_id res chain seq x y z
N LYS A 1 -10.84 -2.78 -27.65
CA LYS A 1 -10.10 -3.45 -26.55
C LYS A 1 -8.72 -2.83 -26.49
N LYS A 2 -8.21 -2.52 -25.28
CA LYS A 2 -6.85 -2.03 -25.09
C LYS A 2 -5.87 -3.21 -25.12
N THR A 3 -4.67 -2.96 -25.65
CA THR A 3 -3.53 -3.88 -25.64
C THR A 3 -2.85 -3.87 -24.27
N LEU A 4 -1.96 -4.85 -24.01
CA LEU A 4 -1.19 -4.88 -22.76
C LEU A 4 -0.28 -3.66 -22.60
N ASP A 5 0.29 -3.15 -23.70
CA ASP A 5 1.15 -1.98 -23.65
C ASP A 5 0.38 -0.69 -23.40
N GLU A 6 -0.84 -0.57 -23.91
CA GLU A 6 -1.74 0.53 -23.56
C GLU A 6 -2.12 0.47 -22.08
N LEU A 7 -2.44 -0.71 -21.55
CA LEU A 7 -2.71 -0.89 -20.12
C LEU A 7 -1.51 -0.54 -19.24
N ARG A 8 -0.28 -0.93 -19.63
CA ARG A 8 0.95 -0.54 -18.91
C ARG A 8 1.13 0.97 -18.86
N LYS A 9 0.90 1.66 -19.97
CA LYS A 9 0.98 3.13 -20.03
C LYS A 9 -0.06 3.79 -19.14
N GLU A 10 -1.30 3.30 -19.16
CA GLU A 10 -2.36 3.82 -18.29
C GLU A 10 -2.05 3.61 -16.81
N MET A 11 -1.62 2.40 -16.42
CA MET A 11 -1.22 2.11 -15.06
C MET A 11 -0.05 2.99 -14.61
N ARG A 12 0.91 3.29 -15.49
CA ARG A 12 1.99 4.24 -15.20
C ARG A 12 1.43 5.64 -14.94
N THR A 13 0.59 6.17 -15.84
CA THR A 13 -0.01 7.50 -15.71
C THR A 13 -0.83 7.64 -14.42
N GLU A 14 -1.62 6.62 -14.07
CA GLU A 14 -2.39 6.61 -12.82
C GLU A 14 -1.50 6.71 -11.59
N ARG A 15 -0.37 6.02 -11.59
CA ARG A 15 0.60 6.05 -10.48
C ARG A 15 1.33 7.37 -10.39
N GLU A 16 1.76 7.93 -11.52
CA GLU A 16 2.33 9.28 -11.57
C GLU A 16 1.35 10.31 -11.00
N LYS A 17 0.05 10.18 -11.29
CA LYS A 17 -0.99 11.03 -10.70
C LYS A 17 -1.11 10.86 -9.19
N VAL A 18 -1.05 9.64 -8.67
CA VAL A 18 -1.03 9.38 -7.22
C VAL A 18 0.20 10.01 -6.57
N LEU A 19 1.39 9.82 -7.16
CA LEU A 19 2.63 10.42 -6.67
C LEU A 19 2.56 11.95 -6.66
N SER A 20 2.04 12.58 -7.72
CA SER A 20 1.81 14.02 -7.75
C SER A 20 0.86 14.47 -6.64
N THR A 21 -0.23 13.72 -6.41
CA THR A 21 -1.17 14.04 -5.32
C THR A 21 -0.50 13.99 -3.95
N ILE A 22 0.42 13.06 -3.73
CA ILE A 22 1.21 12.97 -2.49
C ILE A 22 2.19 14.14 -2.38
N MET A 23 2.88 14.47 -3.47
CA MET A 23 3.83 15.57 -3.55
C MET A 23 3.18 16.94 -3.35
N ASP A 24 1.96 17.12 -3.84
CA ASP A 24 1.19 18.37 -3.73
C ASP A 24 0.44 18.48 -2.39
N SER A 25 0.33 17.38 -1.64
CA SER A 25 -0.28 17.39 -0.30
C SER A 25 0.70 17.93 0.75
N ASP A 26 0.23 18.85 1.59
CA ASP A 26 0.95 19.37 2.76
C ASP A 26 0.41 18.82 4.09
N GLY A 27 -0.52 17.86 4.04
CA GLY A 27 -1.32 17.47 5.20
C GLY A 27 -1.68 15.98 5.24
N PRO A 28 -2.50 15.59 6.23
CA PRO A 28 -2.62 14.21 6.68
C PRO A 28 -3.05 13.28 5.55
N TYR A 29 -2.33 12.17 5.42
CA TYR A 29 -2.64 11.12 4.46
C TYR A 29 -3.66 10.15 5.03
N THR A 30 -4.58 9.68 4.18
CA THR A 30 -5.46 8.55 4.52
C THR A 30 -4.69 7.23 4.43
N ILE A 31 -5.18 6.19 5.08
CA ILE A 31 -4.54 4.86 5.00
C ILE A 31 -4.49 4.33 3.56
N LEU A 32 -5.51 4.65 2.76
CA LEU A 32 -5.57 4.24 1.35
C LEU A 32 -4.50 4.93 0.51
N GLN A 33 -4.25 6.23 0.72
CA GLN A 33 -3.15 6.94 0.04
C GLN A 33 -1.78 6.35 0.39
N LEU A 34 -1.59 5.95 1.65
CA LEU A 34 -0.36 5.31 2.11
C LEU A 34 -0.18 3.91 1.50
N ILE A 35 -1.26 3.13 1.38
CA ILE A 35 -1.27 1.84 0.69
C ILE A 35 -1.01 2.00 -0.81
N ASP A 36 -1.58 3.01 -1.46
CA ASP A 36 -1.35 3.26 -2.87
C ASP A 36 0.10 3.64 -3.14
N TYR A 37 0.72 4.45 -2.29
CA TYR A 37 2.17 4.70 -2.34
C TYR A 37 2.97 3.39 -2.20
N LEU A 38 2.66 2.56 -1.21
CA LEU A 38 3.33 1.27 -1.00
C LEU A 38 3.22 0.36 -2.24
N ARG A 39 2.04 0.29 -2.86
CA ARG A 39 1.81 -0.47 -4.10
C ARG A 39 2.66 0.05 -5.24
N ILE A 40 2.81 1.37 -5.36
CA ILE A 40 3.65 2.00 -6.37
C ILE A 40 5.10 1.55 -6.17
N VAL A 41 5.67 1.74 -4.98
CA VAL A 41 7.07 1.36 -4.69
C VAL A 41 7.32 -0.13 -4.98
N ASN A 42 6.39 -1.01 -4.57
CA ASN A 42 6.53 -2.46 -4.77
C ASN A 42 6.57 -2.88 -6.25
N THR A 43 6.02 -2.07 -7.16
CA THR A 43 5.89 -2.44 -8.58
C THR A 43 6.47 -1.39 -9.53
N ASP A 44 7.16 -0.39 -9.01
CA ASP A 44 7.71 0.72 -9.77
C ASP A 44 8.77 0.24 -10.77
N LEU A 45 9.64 -0.66 -10.32
CA LEU A 45 10.67 -1.28 -11.15
C LEU A 45 10.10 -1.91 -12.43
N LEU A 46 8.85 -2.38 -12.38
CA LEU A 46 8.17 -3.03 -13.50
C LEU A 46 7.47 -2.04 -14.44
N LEU A 47 7.01 -0.89 -13.93
CA LEU A 47 6.25 0.08 -14.71
C LEU A 47 7.04 1.33 -15.11
N LYS A 48 8.30 1.44 -14.68
CA LYS A 48 9.21 2.55 -15.03
C LYS A 48 8.58 3.91 -14.71
N VAL A 49 8.02 4.06 -13.51
CA VAL A 49 7.61 5.39 -13.02
C VAL A 49 8.88 6.20 -12.80
N ASP A 50 8.77 7.52 -12.85
CA ASP A 50 9.90 8.41 -12.61
C ASP A 50 10.45 8.20 -11.18
N PRO A 51 11.71 7.70 -11.03
CA PRO A 51 12.30 7.45 -9.72
C PRO A 51 12.39 8.70 -8.84
N ASP A 52 12.54 9.88 -9.45
CA ASP A 52 12.61 11.14 -8.69
C ASP A 52 11.26 11.51 -8.09
N MET A 53 10.15 11.20 -8.77
CA MET A 53 8.80 11.37 -8.21
C MET A 53 8.58 10.43 -7.03
N VAL A 54 9.00 9.18 -7.16
CA VAL A 54 8.87 8.16 -6.11
C VAL A 54 9.66 8.57 -4.87
N LYS A 55 10.89 9.07 -5.07
CA LYS A 55 11.75 9.57 -3.99
C LYS A 55 11.13 10.78 -3.28
N LYS A 56 10.69 11.80 -4.01
CA LYS A 56 10.08 13.01 -3.43
C LYS A 56 8.79 12.72 -2.68
N ALA A 57 7.92 11.88 -3.24
CA ALA A 57 6.72 11.41 -2.57
C ALA A 57 7.08 10.63 -1.29
N GLY A 58 8.11 9.78 -1.35
CA GLY A 58 8.62 9.03 -0.20
C GLY A 58 9.14 9.90 0.93
N GLU A 59 9.86 10.98 0.60
CA GLU A 59 10.33 11.96 1.58
C GLU A 59 9.15 12.64 2.30
N LYS A 60 8.09 13.01 1.57
CA LYS A 60 6.86 13.57 2.17
C LYS A 60 6.12 12.55 3.05
N VAL A 61 5.96 11.31 2.58
CA VAL A 61 5.33 10.23 3.36
C VAL A 61 6.12 9.96 4.63
N LYS A 62 7.45 9.81 4.54
CA LYS A 62 8.32 9.59 5.69
C LYS A 62 8.20 10.73 6.70
N LYS A 63 8.26 11.98 6.24
CA LYS A 63 8.11 13.16 7.11
C LYS A 63 6.75 13.18 7.82
N TYR A 64 5.66 12.81 7.13
CA TYR A 64 4.36 12.68 7.76
C TYR A 64 4.34 11.58 8.82
N LEU A 65 4.85 10.39 8.51
CA LEU A 65 4.91 9.26 9.45
C LEU A 65 5.73 9.62 10.70
N GLU A 66 6.88 10.27 10.52
CA GLU A 66 7.70 10.78 11.62
C GLU A 66 6.94 11.81 12.47
N SER A 67 6.17 12.71 11.84
CA SER A 67 5.38 13.72 12.55
C SER A 67 4.28 13.14 13.44
N ILE A 68 3.79 11.94 13.13
CA ILE A 68 2.79 11.22 13.94
C ILE A 68 3.43 10.19 14.90
N GLY A 69 4.76 10.13 14.98
CA GLY A 69 5.50 9.25 15.88
C GLY A 69 5.86 7.87 15.31
N ILE A 70 5.68 7.64 14.01
CA ILE A 70 6.10 6.41 13.33
C ILE A 70 7.45 6.65 12.66
N THR A 71 8.52 6.18 13.29
CA THR A 71 9.90 6.39 12.83
C THR A 71 10.50 5.12 12.22
N GLY A 72 11.41 5.30 11.27
CA GLY A 72 12.11 4.23 10.56
C GLY A 72 13.25 4.80 9.73
N ASP A 73 14.25 3.97 9.43
CA ASP A 73 15.44 4.39 8.69
C ASP A 73 15.10 4.78 7.24
N SER A 74 14.06 4.16 6.68
CA SER A 74 13.52 4.46 5.34
C SER A 74 11.99 4.58 5.37
N VAL A 75 11.41 5.07 4.26
CA VAL A 75 9.95 5.17 4.12
C VAL A 75 9.30 3.79 4.14
N GLU A 76 9.95 2.77 3.56
CA GLU A 76 9.48 1.39 3.56
C GLU A 76 9.41 0.82 4.98
N VAL A 77 10.45 1.06 5.79
CA VAL A 77 10.46 0.61 7.20
C VAL A 77 9.38 1.31 8.02
N SER A 78 9.16 2.61 7.81
CA SER A 78 8.08 3.34 8.50
C SER A 78 6.69 2.85 8.07
N LEU A 79 6.50 2.56 6.78
CA LEU A 79 5.25 2.00 6.27
C LEU A 79 5.01 0.59 6.78
N ASP A 80 6.02 -0.27 6.84
CA ASP A 80 5.91 -1.63 7.38
C ASP A 80 5.46 -1.60 8.85
N LYS A 81 6.06 -0.71 9.66
CA LYS A 81 5.63 -0.47 11.06
C LYS A 81 4.19 0.01 11.15
N LEU A 82 3.80 0.98 10.31
CA LEU A 82 2.42 1.46 10.24
C LEU A 82 1.45 0.32 9.91
N MET A 83 1.73 -0.42 8.83
CA MET A 83 0.87 -1.49 8.35
C MET A 83 0.73 -2.59 9.40
N THR A 84 1.83 -2.97 10.06
CA THR A 84 1.82 -3.95 11.16
C THR A 84 0.88 -3.50 12.28
N LYS A 85 1.05 -2.26 12.78
CA LYS A 85 0.19 -1.70 13.83
C LYS A 85 -1.28 -1.66 13.42
N VAL A 86 -1.60 -1.21 12.21
CA VAL A 86 -2.98 -1.12 11.70
C VAL A 86 -3.61 -2.50 11.50
N TYR A 87 -2.87 -3.46 10.95
CA TYR A 87 -3.38 -4.81 10.70
C TYR A 87 -3.62 -5.61 11.98
N ASP A 88 -2.79 -5.44 13.01
CA ASP A 88 -2.97 -6.11 14.30
C ASP A 88 -4.27 -5.66 14.98
N ILE A 89 -4.60 -4.36 14.87
CA ILE A 89 -5.88 -3.80 15.33
C ILE A 89 -7.03 -4.33 14.46
N THR A 90 -6.86 -4.30 13.14
CA THR A 90 -7.91 -4.68 12.19
C THR A 90 -8.34 -6.14 12.36
N ARG A 91 -7.38 -7.04 12.56
CA ARG A 91 -7.61 -8.48 12.76
C ARG A 91 -8.09 -8.84 14.18
N GLY A 92 -8.19 -7.86 15.07
CA GLY A 92 -8.57 -8.09 16.47
C GLY A 92 -7.51 -8.84 17.29
N THR A 93 -6.28 -8.95 16.76
CA THR A 93 -5.13 -9.54 17.46
C THR A 93 -4.73 -8.68 18.68
N VAL A 94 -5.01 -7.38 18.60
CA VAL A 94 -4.97 -6.45 19.72
C VAL A 94 -6.17 -5.51 19.67
N THR A 95 -6.72 -5.13 20.83
CA THR A 95 -7.81 -4.15 20.92
C THR A 95 -7.32 -2.71 20.92
N LYS A 96 -6.02 -2.51 21.16
CA LYS A 96 -5.30 -1.22 21.14
C LYS A 96 -3.86 -1.45 20.65
N PRO A 97 -3.18 -0.43 20.11
CA PRO A 97 -1.75 -0.51 19.81
C PRO A 97 -0.97 -1.04 21.01
N LYS A 98 -0.06 -1.97 20.75
CA LYS A 98 0.64 -2.74 21.80
C LYS A 98 1.76 -1.96 22.48
N ASP A 99 2.24 -0.90 21.83
CA ASP A 99 3.38 -0.11 22.31
C ASP A 99 2.91 0.97 23.30
N SER A 100 3.33 0.84 24.56
CA SER A 100 3.04 1.78 25.64
C SER A 100 3.66 3.18 25.43
N THR A 101 4.45 3.37 24.37
CA THR A 101 5.07 4.63 23.97
C THR A 101 4.28 5.40 22.92
N ASP A 102 3.25 4.80 22.32
CA ASP A 102 2.41 5.48 21.34
C ASP A 102 1.58 6.58 22.03
N SER A 103 1.54 7.77 21.43
CA SER A 103 0.70 8.86 21.94
C SER A 103 -0.79 8.53 21.79
N GLU A 104 -1.65 9.19 22.57
CA GLU A 104 -3.10 9.06 22.41
C GLU A 104 -3.55 9.48 21.00
N SER A 105 -2.94 10.54 20.44
CA SER A 105 -3.22 11.00 19.08
C SER A 105 -2.87 9.96 18.01
N LEU A 106 -1.73 9.30 18.13
CA LEU A 106 -1.33 8.21 17.24
C LEU A 106 -2.28 7.02 17.39
N THR A 107 -2.64 6.67 18.62
CA THR A 107 -3.61 5.58 18.88
C THR A 107 -4.96 5.85 18.21
N SER A 108 -5.50 7.06 18.34
CA SER A 108 -6.75 7.44 17.67
C SER A 108 -6.62 7.39 16.14
N LEU A 109 -5.49 7.80 15.60
CA LEU A 109 -5.24 7.74 14.15
C LEU A 109 -5.15 6.29 13.65
N LEU A 110 -4.47 5.39 14.38
CA LEU A 110 -4.38 3.97 14.04
C LEU A 110 -5.74 3.27 14.09
N LEU A 111 -6.59 3.62 15.07
CA LEU A 111 -7.97 3.14 15.14
C LEU A 111 -8.80 3.64 13.95
N LYS A 112 -8.65 4.93 13.59
CA LYS A 112 -9.30 5.50 12.40
C LYS A 112 -8.86 4.78 11.13
N PHE A 113 -7.57 4.54 10.94
CA PHE A 113 -7.05 3.80 9.79
C PHE A 113 -7.58 2.35 9.76
N SER A 114 -7.63 1.67 10.90
CA SER A 114 -8.23 0.34 10.99
C SER A 114 -9.69 0.34 10.55
N GLU A 115 -10.47 1.35 10.96
CA GLU A 115 -11.89 1.43 10.63
C GLU A 115 -12.12 1.81 9.17
N GLU A 116 -11.30 2.70 8.61
CA GLU A 116 -11.28 3.02 7.18
C GLU A 116 -11.03 1.76 6.35
N LEU A 117 -10.04 0.93 6.73
CA LEU A 117 -9.78 -0.33 6.04
C LEU A 117 -10.92 -1.33 6.16
N LYS A 118 -11.54 -1.49 7.33
CA LYS A 118 -12.70 -2.37 7.51
C LYS A 118 -13.87 -1.91 6.65
N THR A 119 -14.16 -0.61 6.67
CA THR A 119 -15.25 -0.01 5.89
C THR A 119 -15.03 -0.24 4.40
N GLU A 120 -13.82 0.01 3.91
CA GLU A 120 -13.47 -0.20 2.50
C GLU A 120 -13.55 -1.68 2.12
N GLN A 121 -13.01 -2.56 2.98
CA GLN A 121 -13.07 -4.01 2.78
C GLN A 121 -14.51 -4.53 2.78
N GLU A 122 -15.39 -4.02 3.61
CA GLU A 122 -16.80 -4.40 3.62
C GLU A 122 -17.56 -3.83 2.42
N HIS A 123 -17.28 -2.57 2.05
CA HIS A 123 -17.89 -1.91 0.91
C HIS A 123 -17.60 -2.66 -0.39
N HIS A 124 -16.36 -3.12 -0.55
CA HIS A 124 -15.96 -3.92 -1.71
C HIS A 124 -16.28 -5.40 -1.52
N GLY A 125 -15.96 -6.01 -0.38
CA GLY A 125 -16.05 -7.45 -0.14
C GLY A 125 -17.46 -8.04 -0.14
N LYS A 126 -18.50 -7.23 0.14
CA LYS A 126 -19.91 -7.68 0.05
C LYS A 126 -20.44 -7.73 -1.39
N LYS A 127 -19.69 -7.20 -2.37
CA LYS A 127 -20.06 -7.25 -3.79
C LYS A 127 -19.56 -8.54 -4.40
N GLU A 128 -20.46 -9.31 -5.01
CA GLU A 128 -20.14 -10.54 -5.74
C GLU A 128 -19.03 -10.32 -6.79
N GLU A 129 -19.05 -9.16 -7.44
CA GLU A 129 -18.02 -8.75 -8.41
C GLU A 129 -16.62 -8.64 -7.78
N SER A 130 -16.51 -8.12 -6.56
CA SER A 130 -15.23 -8.03 -5.85
C SER A 130 -14.74 -9.40 -5.40
N ARG A 131 -15.65 -10.29 -5.00
CA ARG A 131 -15.29 -11.66 -4.63
C ARG A 131 -14.74 -12.42 -5.83
N LYS A 132 -15.43 -12.33 -6.98
CA LYS A 132 -14.94 -12.88 -8.26
C LYS A 132 -13.62 -12.27 -8.70
N LEU A 133 -13.45 -10.96 -8.50
CA LEU A 133 -12.19 -10.27 -8.79
C LEU A 133 -11.05 -10.85 -7.94
N PHE A 134 -11.27 -11.03 -6.63
CA PHE A 134 -10.28 -11.60 -5.72
C PHE A 134 -9.90 -13.05 -6.12
N GLU A 135 -10.89 -13.91 -6.35
CA GLU A 135 -10.67 -15.29 -6.80
C GLU A 135 -9.87 -15.32 -8.12
N THR A 136 -10.28 -14.50 -9.11
CA THR A 136 -9.60 -14.41 -10.42
C THR A 136 -8.17 -13.87 -10.30
N MET A 137 -7.93 -12.92 -9.39
CA MET A 137 -6.59 -12.40 -9.14
C MET A 137 -5.69 -13.48 -8.53
N GLY A 138 -6.19 -14.25 -7.56
CA GLY A 138 -5.48 -15.37 -6.96
C GLY A 138 -5.06 -16.40 -8.02
N GLU A 139 -6.01 -16.88 -8.83
CA GLU A 139 -5.71 -17.87 -9.88
C GLU A 139 -4.69 -17.37 -10.90
N LYS A 140 -4.77 -16.10 -11.31
CA LYS A 140 -3.83 -15.53 -12.28
C LYS A 140 -2.44 -15.33 -11.67
N PHE A 141 -2.38 -14.97 -10.39
CA PHE A 141 -1.13 -14.81 -9.67
C PHE A 141 -0.43 -16.17 -9.50
N GLU A 142 -1.14 -17.20 -9.03
CA GLU A 142 -0.60 -18.56 -8.89
C GLU A 142 -0.05 -19.08 -10.21
N LYS A 143 -0.83 -18.98 -11.30
CA LYS A 143 -0.38 -19.38 -12.65
C LYS A 143 0.84 -18.61 -13.13
N LEU A 144 1.01 -17.35 -12.72
CA LEU A 144 2.19 -16.56 -13.07
C LEU A 144 3.40 -17.02 -12.24
N VAL A 145 3.23 -17.25 -10.94
CA VAL A 145 4.28 -17.70 -10.03
C VAL A 145 4.77 -19.09 -10.41
N GLU A 146 3.88 -20.02 -10.77
CA GLU A 146 4.24 -21.36 -11.28
C GLU A 146 5.12 -21.25 -12.53
N LYS A 147 4.68 -20.47 -13.54
CA LYS A 147 5.45 -20.26 -14.77
C LYS A 147 6.79 -19.58 -14.51
N LEU A 148 6.84 -18.66 -13.56
CA LEU A 148 8.09 -18.05 -13.16
C LEU A 148 9.00 -19.09 -12.53
N HIS A 149 8.56 -19.88 -11.54
CA HIS A 149 9.37 -20.96 -10.95
C HIS A 149 9.90 -21.94 -12.01
N ASP A 150 9.11 -22.28 -13.02
CA ASP A 150 9.55 -23.16 -14.10
C ASP A 150 10.70 -22.57 -14.94
N VAL A 151 10.69 -21.26 -15.16
CA VAL A 151 11.65 -20.53 -16.01
C VAL A 151 12.84 -19.97 -15.19
N ALA A 152 12.67 -19.80 -13.88
CA ALA A 152 13.48 -18.98 -12.99
C ALA A 152 13.89 -19.71 -11.69
N LYS A 153 14.29 -20.98 -11.79
CA LYS A 153 14.48 -21.86 -10.63
C LYS A 153 15.47 -21.35 -9.56
N ASP A 154 16.36 -20.42 -9.92
CA ASP A 154 17.49 -20.02 -9.08
C ASP A 154 17.31 -18.67 -8.38
N PHE A 155 16.25 -17.89 -8.69
CA PHE A 155 16.10 -16.52 -8.16
C PHE A 155 14.75 -16.22 -7.50
N LEU A 156 13.82 -17.16 -7.51
CA LEU A 156 12.57 -17.13 -6.72
C LEU A 156 12.58 -18.34 -5.78
N THR A 157 12.28 -18.11 -4.50
CA THR A 157 12.22 -19.13 -3.44
C THR A 157 10.80 -19.41 -3.00
#